data_AF-A0A5C7WTK2-F1
#
_entry.id   AF-A0A5C7WTK2-F1
#
_cell.length_a   1.000
_cell.length_b   1.000
_cell.length_c   1.000
_cell.angle_alpha   90.00
_cell.angle_beta   90.00
_cell.angle_gamma   90.00
#
_symmetry.space_group_name_H-M   'P 1'
#
loop_
_entity.id
_entity.type
_entity.pdbx_description
1 polymer ?
#
loop_
_entity_poly.entity_id
_entity_poly.type
_entity_poly.pdbx_seq_one_letter_code
_entity_poly.pdbx_strand_id
1 'polypeptide(L)' 'MSAMTDDQVRAEVRQWLAENWDPSLDRAEWARKVFEAGWAVPSWEPQWWGRGLPDAQSR' A
#
# COMPACT_ATOMS: atom_id res chain seq x y z
N MET A 1 -17.62 -5.24 -7.80
CA MET A 1 -16.20 -5.09 -8.18
C MET A 1 -15.48 -6.34 -7.74
N SER A 2 -14.87 -7.09 -8.66
CA SER A 2 -14.16 -8.32 -8.28
C SER A 2 -12.95 -7.96 -7.43
N ALA A 3 -12.83 -8.58 -6.26
CA ALA A 3 -11.65 -8.44 -5.42
C ALA A 3 -10.40 -8.83 -6.22
N MET A 4 -9.32 -8.04 -6.11
CA MET A 4 -8.04 -8.35 -6.72
C MET A 4 -7.50 -9.68 -6.20
N THR A 5 -6.85 -10.45 -7.06
CA THR A 5 -6.10 -11.64 -6.66
C THR A 5 -4.80 -11.24 -5.93
N ASP A 6 -4.25 -12.15 -5.14
CA ASP A 6 -3.00 -11.92 -4.40
C ASP A 6 -1.84 -11.51 -5.31
N ASP A 7 -1.78 -12.07 -6.52
CA ASP A 7 -0.74 -11.74 -7.48
C ASP A 7 -0.92 -10.34 -8.07
N GLN A 8 -2.16 -9.89 -8.24
CA GLN A 8 -2.43 -8.51 -8.65
C GLN A 8 -2.05 -7.52 -7.53
N VAL A 9 -2.36 -7.82 -6.27
CA VAL A 9 -1.95 -6.99 -5.13
C VAL A 9 -0.43 -6.92 -5.04
N ARG A 10 0.27 -8.06 -5.16
CA ARG A 10 1.74 -8.09 -5.17
C ARG A 10 2.34 -7.32 -6.35
N ALA A 11 1.75 -7.43 -7.53
CA ALA A 11 2.20 -6.68 -8.70
C ALA A 11 2.05 -5.17 -8.47
N GLU A 12 0.91 -4.74 -7.93
CA GLU A 12 0.65 -3.33 -7.61
C GLU A 12 1.63 -2.80 -6.57
N VAL A 13 1.85 -3.51 -5.46
CA VAL A 13 2.82 -3.10 -4.42
C VAL A 13 4.22 -2.94 -5.01
N ARG A 14 4.67 -3.90 -5.83
CA ARG A 14 6.00 -3.85 -6.45
C ARG A 14 6.14 -2.66 -7.40
N GLN A 15 5.12 -2.41 -8.21
CA GLN A 15 5.11 -1.27 -9.11
C GLN A 15 5.14 0.05 -8.33
N TRP A 16 4.27 0.19 -7.31
CA TRP A 16 4.22 1.38 -6.48
C TRP A 16 5.55 1.63 -5.76
N LEU A 17 6.20 0.59 -5.22
CA LEU A 17 7.52 0.69 -4.61
C LEU A 17 8.57 1.14 -5.64
N ALA A 18 8.59 0.57 -6.84
CA ALA A 18 9.55 0.95 -7.88
C ALA A 18 9.41 2.42 -8.31
N GLU A 19 8.20 2.96 -8.29
CA GLU A 19 7.89 4.34 -8.67
C GLU A 19 8.14 5.35 -7.53
N ASN A 20 8.03 4.94 -6.26
CA ASN A 20 7.99 5.86 -5.12
C ASN A 20 9.15 5.73 -4.15
N TRP A 21 9.88 4.62 -4.17
CA TRP A 21 11.02 4.40 -3.28
C TRP A 21 12.28 5.07 -3.83
N ASP A 22 12.96 5.82 -2.97
CA ASP A 22 14.28 6.38 -3.22
C ASP A 22 15.11 6.25 -1.93
N PRO A 23 16.31 5.65 -1.96
CA PRO A 23 17.14 5.44 -0.78
C PRO A 23 17.63 6.75 -0.12
N SER A 24 17.51 7.89 -0.80
CA SER A 24 17.86 9.21 -0.27
C SER A 24 16.73 9.90 0.49
N LEU A 25 15.51 9.35 0.48
CA LEU A 25 14.37 9.93 1.20
C LEU A 25 14.56 9.90 2.71
N ASP A 26 14.12 10.97 3.37
CA ASP A 26 14.00 10.97 4.82
C ASP A 26 12.95 9.93 5.26
N ARG A 27 13.18 9.34 6.44
CA ARG A 27 12.31 8.29 6.98
C ARG A 27 10.88 8.78 7.22
N ALA A 28 10.69 10.03 7.65
CA ALA A 28 9.36 10.59 7.87
C ALA A 28 8.65 10.86 6.54
N GLU A 29 9.37 11.33 5.53
CA GLU A 29 8.83 11.51 4.17
C GLU A 29 8.40 10.18 3.56
N TRP A 30 9.22 9.15 3.73
CA TRP A 30 8.88 7.79 3.31
C TRP A 30 7.64 7.26 4.03
N ALA A 31 7.60 7.36 5.36
CA ALA A 31 6.45 6.91 6.14
C ALA A 31 5.16 7.62 5.72
N ARG A 32 5.22 8.93 5.45
CA ARG A 32 4.09 9.71 4.94
C ARG A 32 3.61 9.21 3.58
N LYS A 33 4.52 8.94 2.63
CA LYS A 33 4.18 8.37 1.31
C LYS A 33 3.46 7.02 1.44
N VAL A 34 3.98 6.12 2.28
CA VAL A 34 3.38 4.80 2.54
C VAL A 34 1.99 4.94 3.17
N PHE A 35 1.83 5.86 4.12
CA PHE A 35 0.56 6.14 4.78
C PHE A 35 -0.48 6.72 3.80
N GLU A 36 -0.10 7.73 3.01
CA GLU A 36 -1.00 8.36 2.02
C GLU A 36 -1.45 7.39 0.92
N ALA A 37 -0.61 6.42 0.56
CA ALA A 37 -0.96 5.35 -0.39
C ALA A 37 -1.81 4.22 0.24
N GLY A 38 -2.02 4.25 1.56
CA GLY A 38 -2.78 3.28 2.32
C GLY A 38 -2.07 1.94 2.56
N TRP A 39 -0.77 1.85 2.27
CA TRP A 39 0.03 0.65 2.51
C TRP A 39 0.44 0.47 3.98
N ALA A 40 0.31 1.52 4.80
CA ALA A 40 0.57 1.43 6.25
C ALA A 40 -0.53 0.69 7.02
N VAL A 41 -1.78 0.79 6.54
CA VAL A 41 -2.98 0.18 7.15
C VAL A 41 -3.88 -0.44 6.06
N PRO A 42 -3.38 -1.43 5.30
CA PRO A 42 -4.05 -1.91 4.08
C PRO A 42 -5.44 -2.49 4.31
N SER A 43 -5.71 -3.03 5.51
CA SER A 43 -6.99 -3.62 5.88
C SER A 43 -8.08 -2.60 6.24
N TRP A 44 -7.72 -1.36 6.59
CA TRP A 44 -8.69 -0.34 6.97
C TRP A 44 -9.49 0.12 5.75
N GLU A 45 -10.71 0.61 5.96
CA GLU A 45 -11.51 1.14 4.87
C GLU A 45 -10.87 2.38 4.24
N PRO A 46 -11.09 2.66 2.94
CA PRO A 46 -10.49 3.81 2.26
C PRO A 46 -10.81 5.17 2.90
N GLN A 47 -11.97 5.32 3.55
CA GLN A 47 -12.33 6.53 4.28
C GLN A 47 -11.45 6.81 5.51
N TRP A 48 -10.69 5.80 5.96
CA TRP A 48 -9.74 5.87 7.06
C TRP A 48 -8.30 5.68 6.57
N TRP A 49 -8.01 6.11 5.34
CA TRP A 49 -6.68 6.03 4.70
C TRP A 49 -6.16 4.60 4.45
N GLY A 50 -7.00 3.58 4.55
CA GLY A 50 -6.63 2.22 4.18
C GLY A 50 -6.97 1.87 2.73
N ARG A 51 -6.91 0.59 2.40
CA ARG A 51 -7.20 0.07 1.05
C ARG A 51 -8.36 -0.93 1.03
N GLY A 52 -8.95 -1.23 2.18
CA GLY A 52 -10.03 -2.20 2.35
C GLY A 52 -9.63 -3.62 1.94
N LEU A 53 -8.34 -3.97 2.05
CA LEU A 53 -7.87 -5.28 1.67
C LEU A 53 -8.36 -6.35 2.67
N PRO A 54 -8.76 -7.53 2.20
CA PRO A 54 -9.03 -8.67 3.06
C PRO A 54 -7.84 -9.00 3.96
N ASP A 55 -8.10 -9.64 5.09
CA ASP A 55 -7.07 -10.03 6.07
C ASP A 55 -5.94 -10.86 5.45
N ALA A 56 -6.28 -11.79 4.55
CA ALA A 56 -5.30 -12.62 3.85
C ALA A 56 -4.33 -11.83 2.95
N GLN A 57 -4.72 -10.63 2.50
CA GLN A 57 -3.92 -9.77 1.62
C GLN A 57 -3.25 -8.60 2.36
N SER A 58 -3.50 -8.47 3.67
CA SER A 58 -3.06 -7.35 4.50
C SER A 58 -1.96 -7.70 5.50
N ARG A 59 -1.43 -8.93 5.44
CA ARG A 59 -0.40 -9.48 6.33
C ARG A 59 0.82 -9.92 5.53
#